data_AF-A0A7C9PSN5-F1
#
_entry.id   AF-A0A7C9PSN5-F1
#
_cell.length_a   1.000
_cell.length_b   1.000
_cell.length_c   1.000
_cell.angle_alpha   90.00
_cell.angle_beta   90.00
_cell.angle_gamma   90.00
#
_symmetry.space_group_name_H-M   'P 1'
#
loop_
_entity.id
_entity.type
_entity.pdbx_description
1 polymer ?
#
loop_
_entity_poly.entity_id
_entity_poly.type
_entity_poly.pdbx_seq_one_letter_code
_entity_poly.pdbx_strand_id
1 'polypeptide(L)'
;MVILLAIAGCHSGRVSDSLLCPFQGVEFVLELESEEENRPATPEETEKVIEILKKRANNLEFQRAAIQAIGQGRITVQLSGARDLEKAQKLLISQGNLEFRQQRSGSEEELSALQVRKQNLLDLRERVFSRSLAEVDAEIKKVNEAIASLYDPTGLTGTYIKDAVPESSGGSNWQIAIQFDKTGAELFAEITKKMAGTGRKIGIFLNGELVSAPRVPAEFAKTGITGGAAVISGQFTFEEVDELAVQLRSGALPVSLEFLELRQVNRKDCSP
;
A
#
# COMPACT_ATOMS: atom_id res chain seq x y z
N MET A 1 -75.85 21.38 31.16
CA MET A 1 -75.40 21.21 29.77
C MET A 1 -74.08 21.98 29.63
N VAL A 2 -72.95 21.30 29.78
CA VAL A 2 -71.60 21.87 29.69
C VAL A 2 -70.93 21.19 28.50
N ILE A 3 -70.52 21.99 27.52
CA ILE A 3 -69.85 21.55 26.29
C ILE A 3 -68.35 21.48 26.57
N LEU A 4 -67.76 20.28 26.47
CA LEU A 4 -66.31 20.09 26.52
C LEU A 4 -65.72 20.25 25.11
N LEU A 5 -64.81 21.21 24.94
CA LEU A 5 -63.96 21.33 23.75
C LEU A 5 -62.89 20.23 23.78
N ALA A 6 -62.78 19.45 22.71
CA ALA A 6 -61.65 18.57 22.45
C ALA A 6 -60.56 19.35 21.69
N ILE A 7 -59.37 19.47 22.29
CA ILE A 7 -58.18 20.02 21.65
C ILE A 7 -57.50 18.87 20.89
N ALA A 8 -57.42 18.99 19.56
CA ALA A 8 -56.65 18.08 18.72
C ALA A 8 -55.15 18.29 18.98
N GLY A 9 -54.51 17.31 19.61
CA GLY A 9 -53.05 17.27 19.75
C GLY A 9 -52.39 16.99 18.41
N CYS A 10 -51.67 17.97 17.88
CA CYS A 10 -50.81 17.82 16.71
C CYS A 10 -49.64 16.90 17.09
N HIS A 11 -49.68 15.65 16.63
CA HIS A 11 -48.59 14.68 16.81
C HIS A 11 -47.49 15.04 15.81
N SER A 12 -46.50 15.82 16.25
CA SER A 12 -45.26 16.05 15.51
C SER A 12 -44.51 14.72 15.40
N GLY A 13 -44.69 14.06 14.26
CA GLY A 13 -43.89 12.90 13.91
C GLY A 13 -42.44 13.32 13.80
N ARG A 14 -41.61 12.92 14.78
CA ARG A 14 -40.15 12.94 14.63
C ARG A 14 -39.82 12.12 13.39
N VAL A 15 -39.44 12.79 12.31
CA VAL A 15 -38.71 12.16 11.21
C VAL A 15 -37.51 11.48 11.86
N SER A 16 -37.40 10.18 11.68
CA SER A 16 -36.27 9.40 12.20
C SER A 16 -34.96 10.09 11.79
N ASP A 17 -34.10 10.43 12.74
CA ASP A 17 -32.77 11.05 12.54
C ASP A 17 -31.92 10.29 11.50
N SER A 18 -32.23 9.01 11.25
CA SER A 18 -31.60 8.18 10.23
C SER A 18 -31.87 8.62 8.77
N LEU A 19 -32.90 9.42 8.51
CA LEU A 19 -33.24 9.92 7.17
C LEU A 19 -32.56 11.26 6.84
N LEU A 20 -31.99 11.96 7.83
CA LEU A 20 -31.42 13.30 7.68
C LEU A 20 -29.88 13.31 7.53
N CYS A 21 -29.20 12.21 7.88
CA CYS A 21 -27.74 12.14 7.81
C CYS A 21 -27.31 10.73 7.39
N PRO A 22 -27.22 10.43 6.07
CA PRO A 22 -26.90 9.10 5.57
C PRO A 22 -25.47 8.65 5.93
N PHE A 23 -24.59 9.60 6.27
CA PHE A 23 -23.19 9.34 6.61
C PHE A 23 -22.67 10.34 7.65
N GLN A 24 -21.95 9.83 8.66
CA GLN A 24 -21.09 10.61 9.56
C GLN A 24 -19.69 10.02 9.49
N GLY A 25 -18.69 10.86 9.24
CA GLY A 25 -17.32 10.41 9.01
C GLY A 25 -16.56 11.30 8.03
N VAL A 26 -15.62 10.72 7.31
CA VAL A 26 -14.84 11.42 6.29
C VAL A 26 -15.17 10.89 4.91
N GLU A 27 -15.45 11.82 4.02
CA GLU A 27 -15.64 11.60 2.59
C GLU A 27 -14.46 12.22 1.86
N PHE A 28 -13.87 11.50 0.91
CA PHE A 28 -12.88 12.07 0.02
C PHE A 28 -13.02 11.55 -1.40
N VAL A 29 -12.62 12.41 -2.34
CA VAL A 29 -12.66 12.14 -3.77
C VAL A 29 -11.24 11.90 -4.26
N LEU A 30 -11.05 10.75 -4.90
CA LEU A 30 -9.81 10.33 -5.53
C LEU A 30 -9.93 10.49 -7.04
N GLU A 31 -8.90 11.03 -7.69
CA GLU A 31 -8.74 11.02 -9.14
C GLU A 31 -7.70 9.97 -9.54
N LEU A 32 -8.01 9.20 -10.57
CA LEU A 32 -7.15 8.14 -11.08
C LEU A 32 -6.27 8.71 -12.19
N GLU A 33 -4.96 8.65 -12.00
CA GLU A 33 -3.98 9.09 -12.97
C GLU A 33 -3.24 7.89 -13.57
N SER A 34 -3.32 7.75 -14.89
CA SER A 34 -2.53 6.74 -15.60
C SER A 34 -1.11 7.26 -15.82
N GLU A 35 -0.13 6.68 -15.12
CA GLU A 35 1.29 7.07 -15.23
C GLU A 35 1.88 6.83 -16.63
N GLU A 36 1.36 5.86 -17.39
CA GLU A 36 1.96 5.45 -18.67
C GLU A 36 1.50 6.28 -19.87
N GLU A 37 0.35 6.98 -19.81
CA GLU A 37 -0.27 7.51 -21.03
C GLU A 37 -0.94 8.89 -20.87
N ASN A 38 -0.80 9.56 -19.71
CA ASN A 38 -1.43 10.86 -19.42
C ASN A 38 -2.91 10.90 -19.89
N ARG A 39 -3.59 9.77 -19.70
CA ARG A 39 -4.98 9.55 -20.10
C ARG A 39 -5.82 9.30 -18.86
N PRO A 40 -7.13 9.59 -18.92
CA PRO A 40 -8.05 9.17 -17.87
C PRO A 40 -8.06 7.65 -17.74
N ALA A 41 -8.21 7.16 -16.51
CA ALA A 41 -8.36 5.74 -16.25
C ALA A 41 -9.61 5.16 -16.93
N THR A 42 -9.47 3.96 -17.48
CA THR A 42 -10.56 3.19 -18.09
C THR A 42 -11.57 2.74 -17.03
N PRO A 43 -12.81 2.39 -17.43
CA PRO A 43 -13.78 1.77 -16.52
C PRO A 43 -13.24 0.50 -15.86
N GLU A 44 -12.52 -0.34 -16.59
CA GLU A 44 -11.91 -1.58 -16.08
C GLU A 44 -10.83 -1.30 -15.02
N GLU A 45 -9.94 -0.32 -15.28
CA GLU A 45 -8.96 0.14 -14.28
C GLU A 45 -9.66 0.71 -13.04
N THR A 46 -10.76 1.46 -13.22
CA THR A 46 -11.55 2.03 -12.13
C THR A 46 -12.17 0.94 -11.26
N GLU A 47 -12.80 -0.07 -11.87
CA GLU A 47 -13.37 -1.22 -11.16
C GLU A 47 -12.30 -1.98 -10.37
N LYS A 48 -11.15 -2.24 -10.99
CA LYS A 48 -10.01 -2.90 -10.33
C LYS A 48 -9.48 -2.11 -9.15
N VAL A 49 -9.35 -0.78 -9.28
CA VAL A 49 -8.98 0.11 -8.17
C VAL A 49 -10.01 0.00 -7.05
N ILE A 50 -11.31 0.07 -7.35
CA ILE A 50 -12.38 -0.06 -6.34
C ILE A 50 -12.27 -1.38 -5.58
N GLU A 51 -11.99 -2.50 -6.26
CA GLU A 51 -11.79 -3.79 -5.61
C GLU A 51 -10.60 -3.78 -4.64
N ILE A 52 -9.46 -3.21 -5.04
CA ILE A 52 -8.28 -3.09 -4.19
C ILE A 52 -8.56 -2.20 -2.97
N LEU A 53 -9.18 -1.04 -3.18
CA LEU A 53 -9.54 -0.12 -2.11
C LEU A 53 -10.52 -0.77 -1.12
N LYS A 54 -11.49 -1.57 -1.60
CA LYS A 54 -12.38 -2.37 -0.73
C LYS A 54 -11.61 -3.39 0.10
N LYS A 55 -10.67 -4.12 -0.51
CA LYS A 55 -9.81 -5.08 0.21
C LYS A 55 -8.98 -4.38 1.30
N ARG A 56 -8.39 -3.21 1.01
CA ARG A 56 -7.63 -2.41 1.98
C ARG A 56 -8.51 -1.92 3.12
N ALA A 57 -9.67 -1.36 2.79
CA ALA A 57 -10.62 -0.86 3.77
C ALA A 57 -11.12 -1.96 4.73
N ASN A 58 -11.28 -3.19 4.27
CA ASN A 58 -11.66 -4.32 5.12
C ASN A 58 -10.58 -4.73 6.15
N ASN A 59 -9.32 -4.35 5.92
CA ASN A 59 -8.22 -4.63 6.85
C ASN A 59 -7.96 -3.46 7.82
N LEU A 60 -8.74 -2.38 7.71
CA LEU A 60 -8.65 -1.22 8.58
C LEU A 60 -9.79 -1.26 9.61
N GLU A 61 -9.51 -0.74 10.81
CA GLU A 61 -10.49 -0.67 11.91
C GLU A 61 -11.54 0.42 11.67
N PHE A 62 -12.42 0.23 10.69
CA PHE A 62 -13.56 1.11 10.44
C PHE A 62 -14.88 0.47 10.86
N GLN A 63 -15.88 1.31 11.15
CA GLN A 63 -17.24 0.80 11.33
C GLN A 63 -17.86 0.44 9.97
N ARG A 64 -17.70 1.32 8.97
CA ARG A 64 -18.20 1.13 7.59
C ARG A 64 -17.33 1.89 6.60
N ALA A 65 -17.09 1.29 5.44
CA ALA A 65 -16.51 1.95 4.29
C ALA A 65 -17.45 1.81 3.09
N ALA A 66 -17.70 2.90 2.37
CA ALA A 66 -18.41 2.90 1.09
C ALA A 66 -17.51 3.50 0.01
N ILE A 67 -17.31 2.74 -1.08
CA ILE A 67 -16.36 3.07 -2.15
C ILE A 67 -17.10 2.93 -3.47
N GLN A 68 -17.22 4.02 -4.22
CA GLN A 68 -18.04 4.11 -5.43
C GLN A 68 -17.35 4.97 -6.49
N ALA A 69 -17.48 4.60 -7.76
CA ALA A 69 -17.08 5.46 -8.87
C ALA A 69 -18.02 6.67 -8.97
N ILE A 70 -17.47 7.85 -9.27
CA ILE A 70 -18.24 9.04 -9.63
C ILE A 70 -17.74 9.54 -10.98
N GLY A 71 -18.52 9.31 -12.04
CA GLY A 71 -18.13 9.70 -13.39
C GLY A 71 -16.95 8.88 -13.93
N GLN A 72 -16.11 9.49 -14.75
CA GLN A 72 -14.93 8.84 -15.34
C GLN A 72 -13.68 9.17 -14.52
N GLY A 73 -12.95 8.14 -14.11
CA GLY A 73 -11.65 8.29 -13.44
C GLY A 73 -11.69 8.89 -12.04
N ARG A 74 -12.86 8.96 -11.38
CA ARG A 74 -12.95 9.40 -9.98
C ARG A 74 -13.67 8.39 -9.11
N ILE A 75 -13.22 8.30 -7.86
CA ILE A 75 -13.77 7.42 -6.84
C ILE A 75 -14.06 8.25 -5.60
N THR A 76 -15.24 8.06 -5.02
CA THR A 76 -15.56 8.58 -3.69
C THR A 76 -15.43 7.49 -2.66
N VAL A 77 -14.74 7.83 -1.57
CA VAL A 77 -14.50 6.96 -0.43
C VAL A 77 -15.11 7.63 0.80
N GLN A 78 -16.03 6.92 1.44
CA GLN A 78 -16.71 7.34 2.66
C GLN A 78 -16.33 6.39 3.79
N LEU A 79 -15.64 6.90 4.80
CA LEU A 79 -15.17 6.15 5.97
C LEU A 79 -15.89 6.63 7.24
N SER A 80 -16.66 5.75 7.88
CA SER A 80 -17.32 6.00 9.16
C SER A 80 -16.54 5.37 10.32
N GLY A 81 -16.37 6.15 11.39
CA GLY A 81 -15.78 5.67 12.65
C GLY A 81 -14.28 5.33 12.56
N ALA A 82 -13.57 5.86 11.56
CA ALA A 82 -12.12 5.74 11.48
C ALA A 82 -11.47 6.44 12.67
N ARG A 83 -10.63 5.71 13.42
CA ARG A 83 -9.85 6.25 14.55
C ARG A 83 -8.66 7.07 14.06
N ASP A 84 -8.03 6.61 12.99
CA ASP A 84 -6.85 7.22 12.39
C ASP A 84 -7.09 7.42 10.89
N LEU A 85 -7.49 8.64 10.54
CA LEU A 85 -7.83 9.02 9.17
C LEU A 85 -6.59 9.15 8.29
N GLU A 86 -5.47 9.58 8.86
CA GLU A 86 -4.24 9.80 8.12
C GLU A 86 -3.63 8.45 7.70
N LYS A 87 -3.54 7.49 8.64
CA LYS A 87 -3.13 6.11 8.34
C LYS A 87 -4.04 5.47 7.29
N ALA A 88 -5.36 5.65 7.44
CA ALA A 88 -6.34 5.13 6.49
C ALA A 88 -6.13 5.67 5.07
N GLN A 89 -5.95 6.99 4.94
CA GLN A 89 -5.72 7.65 3.67
C GLN A 89 -4.44 7.15 3.02
N LYS A 90 -3.33 7.19 3.76
CA LYS A 90 -2.01 6.73 3.30
C LYS A 90 -2.08 5.29 2.79
N LEU A 91 -2.73 4.40 3.53
CA LEU A 91 -2.86 3.00 3.15
C LEU A 91 -3.72 2.82 1.89
N LEU A 92 -4.83 3.56 1.78
CA LEU A 92 -5.73 3.45 0.64
C LEU A 92 -5.08 3.90 -0.67
N ILE A 93 -4.31 4.99 -0.68
CA ILE A 93 -3.70 5.51 -1.92
C ILE A 93 -2.33 4.89 -2.28
N SER A 94 -1.72 4.13 -1.37
CA SER A 94 -0.41 3.51 -1.61
C SER A 94 -0.42 2.57 -2.84
N GLN A 95 0.56 2.66 -3.75
CA GLN A 95 0.56 1.75 -4.91
C GLN A 95 0.71 0.29 -4.49
N GLY A 96 1.75 -0.05 -3.71
CA GLY A 96 1.99 -1.40 -3.21
C GLY A 96 2.57 -2.34 -4.28
N ASN A 97 3.33 -1.80 -5.24
CA ASN A 97 3.97 -2.59 -6.29
C ASN A 97 5.18 -3.33 -5.71
N LEU A 98 5.03 -4.64 -5.47
CA LEU A 98 6.12 -5.51 -5.00
C LEU A 98 6.72 -6.30 -6.17
N GLU A 99 8.04 -6.26 -6.29
CA GLU A 99 8.79 -7.03 -7.28
C GLU A 99 9.99 -7.75 -6.67
N PHE A 100 10.20 -8.99 -7.09
CA PHE A 100 11.43 -9.73 -6.84
C PHE A 100 12.30 -9.62 -8.10
N ARG A 101 13.51 -9.09 -7.94
CA ARG A 101 14.47 -8.90 -9.04
C ARG A 101 15.76 -9.64 -8.72
N GLN A 102 16.46 -10.12 -9.74
CA GLN A 102 17.74 -10.81 -9.57
C GLN A 102 18.89 -9.85 -9.83
N GLN A 103 19.89 -9.82 -8.95
CA GLN A 103 21.06 -8.97 -9.16
C GLN A 103 21.86 -9.43 -10.38
N ARG A 104 22.27 -8.49 -11.22
CA ARG A 104 23.16 -8.71 -12.37
C ARG A 104 24.53 -9.21 -11.90
N SER A 105 25.16 -10.06 -12.71
CA SER A 105 26.51 -10.53 -12.42
C SER A 105 27.52 -9.39 -12.56
N GLY A 106 28.45 -9.25 -11.61
CA GLY A 106 29.49 -8.21 -11.65
C GLY A 106 29.05 -6.84 -11.13
N SER A 107 27.83 -6.71 -10.59
CA SER A 107 27.33 -5.45 -10.02
C SER A 107 27.52 -5.35 -8.50
N GLU A 108 28.23 -6.29 -7.88
CA GLU A 108 28.35 -6.41 -6.42
C GLU A 108 29.05 -5.20 -5.78
N GLU A 109 30.15 -4.76 -6.38
CA GLU A 109 30.92 -3.58 -5.90
C GLU A 109 30.11 -2.30 -6.08
N GLU A 110 29.48 -2.12 -7.25
CA GLU A 110 28.65 -0.96 -7.56
C GLU A 110 27.45 -0.86 -6.62
N LEU A 111 26.76 -1.99 -6.37
CA LEU A 111 25.66 -2.05 -5.42
C LEU A 111 26.13 -1.63 -4.03
N SER A 112 27.28 -2.14 -3.57
CA SER A 112 27.81 -1.79 -2.25
C SER A 112 28.10 -0.28 -2.14
N ALA A 113 28.69 0.32 -3.18
CA ALA A 113 28.98 1.75 -3.21
C ALA A 113 27.69 2.59 -3.21
N LEU A 114 26.69 2.20 -4.00
CA LEU A 114 25.39 2.88 -4.05
C LEU A 114 24.62 2.77 -2.73
N GLN A 115 24.68 1.62 -2.05
CA GLN A 115 24.05 1.45 -0.74
C GLN A 115 24.66 2.36 0.32
N VAL A 116 25.99 2.50 0.34
CA VAL A 116 26.68 3.46 1.23
C VAL A 116 26.29 4.88 0.89
N ARG A 117 26.26 5.25 -0.40
CA ARG A 117 25.81 6.57 -0.85
C ARG A 117 24.37 6.86 -0.42
N LYS A 118 23.46 5.88 -0.58
CA LYS A 118 22.06 5.99 -0.15
C LYS A 118 21.98 6.26 1.35
N GLN A 119 22.71 5.51 2.18
CA GLN A 119 22.69 5.72 3.63
C GLN A 119 23.18 7.13 4.00
N ASN A 120 24.28 7.59 3.41
CA ASN A 120 24.81 8.94 3.66
C ASN A 120 23.79 10.03 3.27
N LEU A 121 23.03 9.83 2.19
CA LEU A 121 21.97 10.74 1.76
C LEU A 121 20.77 10.72 2.71
N LEU A 122 20.37 9.54 3.21
CA LEU A 122 19.30 9.43 4.22
C LEU A 122 19.70 10.13 5.52
N ASP A 123 20.93 9.95 5.97
CA ASP A 123 21.45 10.65 7.16
C ASP A 123 21.51 12.16 6.93
N LEU A 124 21.79 12.61 5.70
CA LEU A 124 21.78 14.03 5.34
C LEU A 124 20.37 14.59 5.32
N ARG A 125 19.41 13.83 4.79
CA ARG A 125 17.98 14.18 4.70
C ARG A 125 17.41 14.57 6.06
N GLU A 126 17.75 13.83 7.10
CA GLU A 126 17.36 14.08 8.50
C GLU A 126 17.90 15.42 9.06
N ARG A 127 18.94 15.99 8.45
CA ARG A 127 19.65 17.18 8.95
C ARG A 127 19.36 18.45 8.15
N VAL A 128 18.80 18.35 6.96
CA VAL A 128 18.55 19.48 6.05
C VAL A 128 17.11 19.96 6.11
N PHE A 129 16.88 21.25 5.83
CA PHE A 129 15.56 21.86 5.84
C PHE A 129 15.16 22.41 4.46
N SER A 130 13.85 22.40 4.20
CA SER A 130 13.18 23.08 3.08
C SER A 130 13.80 22.82 1.70
N ARG A 131 14.44 23.82 1.05
CA ARG A 131 14.90 23.70 -0.34
C ARG A 131 15.98 22.63 -0.53
N SER A 132 16.87 22.48 0.45
CA SER A 132 17.90 21.45 0.43
C SER A 132 17.32 20.05 0.60
N LEU A 133 16.13 19.90 1.20
CA LEU A 133 15.45 18.61 1.30
C LEU A 133 15.04 18.08 -0.07
N ALA A 134 14.44 18.93 -0.91
CA ALA A 134 14.03 18.56 -2.27
C ALA A 134 15.23 18.15 -3.15
N GLU A 135 16.37 18.82 -2.99
CA GLU A 135 17.62 18.46 -3.68
C GLU A 135 18.16 17.11 -3.20
N VAL A 136 18.11 16.83 -1.89
CA VAL A 136 18.51 15.54 -1.33
C VAL A 136 17.57 14.42 -1.78
N ASP A 137 16.26 14.64 -1.77
CA ASP A 137 15.26 13.67 -2.24
C ASP A 137 15.47 13.34 -3.72
N ALA A 138 15.79 14.34 -4.56
CA ALA A 138 16.11 14.11 -5.97
C ALA A 138 17.38 13.26 -6.15
N GLU A 139 18.40 13.44 -5.31
CA GLU A 139 19.60 12.60 -5.33
C GLU A 139 19.34 11.18 -4.82
N ILE A 140 18.50 11.02 -3.79
CA ILE A 140 18.05 9.70 -3.31
C ILE A 140 17.31 8.96 -4.42
N LYS A 141 16.41 9.65 -5.14
CA LYS A 141 15.70 9.07 -6.29
C LYS A 141 16.66 8.55 -7.35
N LYS A 142 17.66 9.34 -7.77
CA LYS A 142 18.69 8.89 -8.73
C LYS A 142 19.46 7.67 -8.24
N VAL A 143 19.80 7.62 -6.95
CA VAL A 143 20.49 6.47 -6.36
C VAL A 143 19.59 5.24 -6.33
N ASN A 144 18.30 5.40 -6.01
CA ASN A 144 17.32 4.31 -6.07
C ASN A 144 17.19 3.75 -7.49
N GLU A 145 17.09 4.61 -8.50
CA GLU A 145 17.05 4.23 -9.92
C GLU A 145 18.34 3.51 -10.35
N ALA A 146 19.51 4.02 -9.94
CA ALA A 146 20.78 3.38 -10.21
C ALA A 146 20.86 1.98 -9.57
N ILE A 147 20.44 1.84 -8.31
CA ILE A 147 20.35 0.53 -7.63
C ILE A 147 19.41 -0.41 -8.40
N ALA A 148 18.22 0.07 -8.78
CA ALA A 148 17.25 -0.72 -9.52
C ALA A 148 17.80 -1.22 -10.87
N SER A 149 18.64 -0.43 -11.54
CA SER A 149 19.28 -0.80 -12.81
C SER A 149 20.29 -1.96 -12.69
N LEU A 150 20.73 -2.28 -11.47
CA LEU A 150 21.62 -3.42 -11.20
C LEU A 150 20.87 -4.75 -11.09
N TYR A 151 19.55 -4.75 -11.25
CA TYR A 151 18.71 -5.93 -11.13
C TYR A 151 17.85 -6.15 -12.37
N ASP A 152 17.67 -7.42 -12.75
CA ASP A 152 16.76 -7.82 -13.82
C ASP A 152 15.43 -8.33 -13.22
N PRO A 153 14.29 -8.03 -13.85
CA PRO A 153 13.00 -8.53 -13.40
C PRO A 153 12.94 -10.06 -13.50
N THR A 154 12.34 -10.71 -12.50
CA THR A 154 12.16 -12.17 -12.50
C THR A 154 10.77 -12.63 -12.93
N GLY A 155 9.82 -11.69 -13.01
CA GLY A 155 8.40 -11.97 -13.21
C GLY A 155 7.67 -12.39 -11.92
N LEU A 156 8.37 -12.61 -10.80
CA LEU A 156 7.74 -12.80 -9.50
C LEU A 156 7.40 -11.45 -8.86
N THR A 157 6.12 -11.15 -8.76
CA THR A 157 5.58 -9.88 -8.23
C THR A 157 4.57 -10.14 -7.09
N GLY A 158 4.06 -9.06 -6.50
CA GLY A 158 3.01 -9.11 -5.48
C GLY A 158 1.72 -9.81 -5.92
N THR A 159 1.46 -9.99 -7.22
CA THR A 159 0.25 -10.68 -7.70
C THR A 159 0.20 -12.16 -7.32
N TYR A 160 1.35 -12.77 -7.04
CA TYR A 160 1.44 -14.17 -6.63
C TYR A 160 1.42 -14.35 -5.11
N ILE A 161 1.21 -13.28 -4.34
CA ILE A 161 1.08 -13.37 -2.89
C ILE A 161 -0.32 -13.86 -2.55
N LYS A 162 -0.37 -14.99 -1.84
CA LYS A 162 -1.59 -15.53 -1.26
C LYS A 162 -1.87 -14.90 0.11
N ASP A 163 -0.83 -14.71 0.91
CA ASP A 163 -0.94 -14.11 2.24
C ASP A 163 0.35 -13.38 2.63
N ALA A 164 0.22 -12.39 3.50
CA ALA A 164 1.34 -11.64 4.06
C ALA A 164 0.98 -11.21 5.48
N VAL A 165 1.82 -11.52 6.47
CA VAL A 165 1.55 -11.25 7.88
C VAL A 165 2.75 -10.60 8.58
N PRO A 166 2.53 -9.59 9.43
CA PRO A 166 3.54 -9.10 10.35
C PRO A 166 4.01 -10.21 11.29
N GLU A 167 5.32 -10.33 11.46
CA GLU A 167 5.94 -11.28 12.39
C GLU A 167 7.04 -10.57 13.18
N SER A 168 7.15 -10.88 14.48
CA SER A 168 8.29 -10.43 15.28
C SER A 168 9.50 -11.31 14.95
N SER A 169 10.59 -10.69 14.49
CA SER A 169 11.87 -11.38 14.25
C SER A 169 12.68 -11.59 15.54
N GLY A 170 12.13 -11.21 16.70
CA GLY A 170 12.80 -11.15 17.99
C GLY A 170 13.23 -9.74 18.39
N GLY A 171 13.19 -9.44 19.69
CA GLY A 171 13.47 -8.10 20.20
C GLY A 171 12.43 -7.07 19.73
N SER A 172 12.89 -5.90 19.27
CA SER A 172 12.05 -4.81 18.75
C SER A 172 11.87 -4.83 17.23
N ASN A 173 12.41 -5.83 16.52
CA ASN A 173 12.46 -5.84 15.06
C ASN A 173 11.29 -6.64 14.47
N TRP A 174 10.66 -6.07 13.44
CA TRP A 174 9.55 -6.68 12.72
C TRP A 174 9.93 -7.06 11.30
N GLN A 175 9.26 -8.08 10.78
CA GLN A 175 9.41 -8.57 9.41
C GLN A 175 8.04 -8.94 8.84
N ILE A 176 7.96 -9.14 7.53
CA ILE A 176 6.74 -9.65 6.88
C ILE A 176 6.97 -11.07 6.40
N ALA A 177 6.23 -12.02 6.96
CA ALA A 177 6.17 -13.38 6.43
C ALA A 177 5.17 -13.41 5.27
N ILE A 178 5.59 -13.97 4.14
CA ILE A 178 4.82 -14.04 2.90
C ILE A 178 4.60 -15.51 2.54
N GLN A 179 3.39 -15.81 2.12
CA GLN A 179 3.03 -17.05 1.46
C GLN A 179 2.64 -16.76 0.02
N PHE A 180 3.36 -17.34 -0.93
CA PHE A 180 2.97 -17.34 -2.33
C PHE A 180 1.85 -18.34 -2.62
N ASP A 181 1.10 -18.08 -3.68
CA ASP A 181 0.25 -19.07 -4.32
C ASP A 181 1.09 -20.17 -5.00
N LYS A 182 0.42 -21.14 -5.62
CA LYS A 182 1.11 -22.27 -6.27
C LYS A 182 2.09 -21.80 -7.36
N THR A 183 1.66 -20.87 -8.20
CA THR A 183 2.47 -20.36 -9.33
C THR A 183 3.66 -19.55 -8.82
N GLY A 184 3.44 -18.67 -7.84
CA GLY A 184 4.50 -17.91 -7.19
C GLY A 184 5.51 -18.79 -6.46
N ALA A 185 5.06 -19.85 -5.81
CA ALA A 185 5.94 -20.80 -5.13
C ALA A 185 6.88 -21.53 -6.11
N GLU A 186 6.38 -21.90 -7.28
CA GLU A 186 7.17 -22.52 -8.36
C GLU A 186 8.18 -21.53 -8.94
N LEU A 187 7.75 -20.30 -9.25
CA LEU A 187 8.65 -19.23 -9.70
C LEU A 187 9.73 -18.92 -8.68
N PHE A 188 9.38 -18.79 -7.41
CA PHE A 188 10.30 -18.50 -6.31
C PHE A 188 11.35 -19.60 -6.15
N ALA A 189 10.95 -20.88 -6.22
CA ALA A 189 11.87 -22.00 -6.20
C ALA A 189 12.88 -21.95 -7.36
N GLU A 190 12.41 -21.66 -8.58
CA GLU A 190 13.29 -21.56 -9.75
C GLU A 190 14.27 -20.37 -9.68
N ILE A 191 13.80 -19.21 -9.22
CA ILE A 191 14.65 -18.02 -9.02
C ILE A 191 15.72 -18.32 -7.96
N THR A 192 15.31 -18.81 -6.80
CA THR A 192 16.23 -19.08 -5.69
C THR A 192 17.25 -20.15 -6.06
N LYS A 193 16.86 -21.20 -6.80
CA LYS A 193 17.76 -22.22 -7.32
C LYS A 193 18.87 -21.64 -8.21
N LYS A 194 18.52 -20.71 -9.12
CA LYS A 194 19.49 -20.04 -10.01
C LYS A 194 20.43 -19.10 -9.26
N MET A 195 19.97 -18.52 -8.16
CA MET A 195 20.73 -17.54 -7.37
C MET A 195 21.58 -18.17 -6.26
N ALA A 196 21.23 -19.38 -5.82
CA ALA A 196 21.88 -20.09 -4.73
C ALA A 196 23.38 -20.25 -4.93
N GLY A 197 24.17 -19.85 -3.92
CA GLY A 197 25.63 -19.99 -3.92
C GLY A 197 26.38 -19.07 -4.89
N THR A 198 25.69 -18.23 -5.66
CA THR A 198 26.35 -17.31 -6.62
C THR A 198 26.99 -16.09 -5.94
N GLY A 199 26.63 -15.81 -4.69
CA GLY A 199 27.01 -14.56 -4.02
C GLY A 199 26.23 -13.34 -4.53
N ARG A 200 25.25 -13.50 -5.40
CA ARG A 200 24.35 -12.42 -5.83
C ARG A 200 23.12 -12.34 -4.94
N LYS A 201 22.47 -11.18 -4.92
CA LYS A 201 21.30 -10.90 -4.09
C LYS A 201 20.00 -11.02 -4.90
N ILE A 202 18.93 -11.46 -4.24
CA ILE A 202 17.56 -11.27 -4.73
C ILE A 202 17.09 -9.94 -4.15
N GLY A 203 16.86 -8.94 -5.01
CA GLY A 203 16.33 -7.65 -4.60
C GLY A 203 14.81 -7.72 -4.45
N ILE A 204 14.32 -7.26 -3.31
CA ILE A 204 12.89 -7.11 -3.02
C ILE A 204 12.60 -5.62 -3.13
N PHE A 205 11.84 -5.24 -4.15
CA PHE A 205 11.52 -3.86 -4.47
C PHE A 205 10.07 -3.56 -4.13
N LEU A 206 9.82 -2.43 -3.48
CA LEU A 206 8.50 -1.89 -3.22
C LEU A 206 8.40 -0.50 -3.85
N ASN A 207 7.44 -0.31 -4.75
CA ASN A 207 7.25 0.94 -5.51
C ASN A 207 8.57 1.41 -6.18
N GLY A 208 9.36 0.47 -6.70
CA GLY A 208 10.64 0.74 -7.35
C GLY A 208 11.83 0.95 -6.41
N GLU A 209 11.64 1.00 -5.09
CA GLU A 209 12.72 1.14 -4.12
C GLU A 209 13.19 -0.20 -3.57
N LEU A 210 14.51 -0.42 -3.50
CA LEU A 210 15.08 -1.61 -2.89
C LEU A 210 14.84 -1.60 -1.38
N VAL A 211 14.05 -2.55 -0.90
CA VAL A 211 13.69 -2.72 0.52
C VAL A 211 14.59 -3.75 1.20
N SER A 212 14.82 -4.89 0.54
CA SER A 212 15.65 -5.97 1.08
C SER A 212 16.44 -6.63 -0.04
N ALA A 213 17.61 -7.18 0.28
CA ALA A 213 18.49 -7.80 -0.71
C ALA A 213 19.19 -9.05 -0.16
N PRO A 214 18.43 -10.10 0.22
CA PRO A 214 18.99 -11.34 0.75
C PRO A 214 19.82 -12.11 -0.29
N ARG A 215 20.79 -12.89 0.22
CA ARG A 215 21.51 -13.91 -0.55
C ARG A 215 20.81 -15.25 -0.39
N VAL A 216 20.90 -16.11 -1.41
CA VAL A 216 20.40 -17.49 -1.32
C VAL A 216 21.56 -18.43 -0.97
N PRO A 217 21.48 -19.17 0.16
CA PRO A 217 22.50 -20.14 0.54
C PRO A 217 22.72 -21.25 -0.51
N ALA A 218 23.95 -21.78 -0.58
CA ALA A 218 24.34 -22.76 -1.60
C ALA A 218 23.57 -24.09 -1.51
N GLU A 219 23.02 -24.43 -0.35
CA GLU A 219 22.21 -25.65 -0.16
C GLU A 219 20.97 -25.70 -1.05
N PHE A 220 20.45 -24.54 -1.47
CA PHE A 220 19.29 -24.44 -2.36
C PHE A 220 19.66 -24.56 -3.86
N ALA A 221 20.93 -24.79 -4.22
CA ALA A 221 21.34 -24.84 -5.64
C ALA A 221 20.74 -26.01 -6.43
N LYS A 222 20.26 -27.06 -5.75
CA LYS A 222 19.62 -28.22 -6.40
C LYS A 222 18.11 -28.07 -6.53
N THR A 223 17.45 -27.56 -5.49
CA THR A 223 15.99 -27.60 -5.34
C THR A 223 15.32 -26.23 -5.34
N GLY A 224 16.07 -25.16 -5.07
CA GLY A 224 15.49 -23.89 -4.67
C GLY A 224 14.83 -23.94 -3.30
N ILE A 225 14.29 -22.81 -2.86
CA ILE A 225 13.45 -22.72 -1.67
C ILE A 225 12.02 -23.11 -2.08
N THR A 226 11.62 -24.32 -1.72
CA THR A 226 10.29 -24.87 -2.01
C THR A 226 9.28 -24.54 -0.91
N GLY A 227 7.98 -24.66 -1.20
CA GLY A 227 6.89 -24.41 -0.24
C GLY A 227 6.30 -23.00 -0.29
N GLY A 228 6.95 -22.08 -1.02
CA GLY A 228 6.40 -20.75 -1.31
C GLY A 228 6.37 -19.79 -0.12
N ALA A 229 7.09 -20.11 0.96
CA ALA A 229 7.26 -19.19 2.08
C ALA A 229 8.50 -18.30 1.86
N ALA A 230 8.37 -17.02 2.18
CA ALA A 230 9.46 -16.04 2.15
C ALA A 230 9.30 -15.03 3.29
N VAL A 231 10.37 -14.31 3.59
CA VAL A 231 10.35 -13.23 4.58
C VAL A 231 10.95 -11.98 3.96
N ILE A 232 10.26 -10.84 4.11
CA ILE A 232 10.82 -9.52 3.85
C ILE A 232 11.33 -8.97 5.18
N SER A 233 12.66 -8.90 5.31
CA SER A 233 13.34 -8.35 6.46
C SER A 233 13.91 -6.96 6.17
N GLY A 234 14.02 -6.13 7.20
CA GLY A 234 14.48 -4.75 7.15
C GLY A 234 14.49 -4.14 8.55
N GLN A 235 14.77 -2.84 8.62
CA GLN A 235 14.61 -2.08 9.87
C GLN A 235 13.18 -1.52 9.91
N PHE A 236 12.22 -2.39 10.19
CA PHE A 236 10.81 -2.00 10.23
C PHE A 236 10.29 -1.86 11.66
N THR A 237 9.40 -0.87 11.84
CA THR A 237 8.48 -0.81 12.98
C THR A 237 7.29 -1.75 12.78
N PHE A 238 6.51 -1.99 13.84
CA PHE A 238 5.28 -2.76 13.74
C PHE A 238 4.30 -2.10 12.76
N GLU A 239 4.16 -0.78 12.86
CA GLU A 239 3.26 0.02 12.06
C GLU A 239 3.59 -0.07 10.56
N GLU A 240 4.89 -0.05 10.22
CA GLU A 240 5.36 -0.19 8.84
C GLU A 240 5.06 -1.58 8.27
N VAL A 241 5.31 -2.66 9.04
CA VAL A 241 5.01 -4.02 8.56
C VAL A 241 3.51 -4.28 8.47
N ASP A 242 2.70 -3.70 9.36
CA ASP A 242 1.24 -3.79 9.34
C ASP A 242 0.67 -3.14 8.08
N GLU A 243 1.09 -1.90 7.80
CA GLU A 243 0.71 -1.20 6.57
C GLU A 243 1.14 -1.96 5.32
N LEU A 244 2.39 -2.42 5.27
CA LEU A 244 2.91 -3.14 4.12
C LEU A 244 2.19 -4.49 3.93
N ALA A 245 1.92 -5.24 5.00
CA ALA A 245 1.21 -6.51 4.91
C ALA A 245 -0.21 -6.32 4.32
N VAL A 246 -0.92 -5.24 4.68
CA VAL A 246 -2.21 -4.91 4.06
C VAL A 246 -2.05 -4.57 2.58
N GLN A 247 -1.02 -3.80 2.20
CA GLN A 247 -0.74 -3.50 0.78
C GLN A 247 -0.50 -4.78 -0.02
N LEU A 248 0.31 -5.69 0.51
CA LEU A 248 0.63 -6.95 -0.16
C LEU A 248 -0.58 -7.87 -0.32
N ARG A 249 -1.45 -7.98 0.70
CA ARG A 249 -2.68 -8.79 0.62
C ARG A 249 -3.75 -8.19 -0.29
N SER A 250 -3.80 -6.86 -0.39
CA SER A 250 -4.79 -6.17 -1.22
C SER A 250 -4.41 -6.08 -2.69
N GLY A 251 -3.11 -6.17 -2.99
CA GLY A 251 -2.54 -6.05 -4.33
C GLY A 251 -2.16 -4.63 -4.69
N ALA A 252 -1.41 -4.51 -5.78
CA ALA A 252 -0.92 -3.23 -6.29
C ALA A 252 -2.01 -2.46 -7.05
N LEU A 253 -2.08 -1.15 -6.84
CA LEU A 253 -2.93 -0.28 -7.65
C LEU A 253 -2.40 -0.21 -9.09
N PRO A 254 -3.26 -0.36 -10.11
CA PRO A 254 -2.86 -0.31 -11.50
C PRO A 254 -2.57 1.12 -12.00
N VAL A 255 -2.99 2.14 -11.26
CA VAL A 255 -2.86 3.57 -11.57
C VAL A 255 -2.56 4.32 -10.28
N SER A 256 -1.94 5.51 -10.37
CA SER A 256 -1.79 6.40 -9.22
C SER A 256 -3.13 7.03 -8.85
N LEU A 257 -3.25 7.42 -7.59
CA LEU A 257 -4.45 8.06 -7.04
C LEU A 257 -4.06 9.40 -6.44
N GLU A 258 -4.73 10.46 -6.86
CA GLU A 258 -4.57 11.80 -6.29
C GLU A 258 -5.78 12.19 -5.45
N PHE A 259 -5.55 12.90 -4.34
CA PHE A 259 -6.62 13.46 -3.53
C PHE A 259 -7.10 14.78 -4.12
N LEU A 260 -8.36 14.86 -4.50
CA LEU A 260 -8.98 16.10 -4.95
C LEU A 260 -9.62 16.88 -3.81
N GLU A 261 -10.38 16.19 -2.97
CA GLU A 261 -11.20 16.83 -1.94
C GLU A 261 -11.32 15.93 -0.71
N LEU A 262 -11.25 16.54 0.47
CA LEU A 262 -11.52 15.92 1.75
C LEU A 262 -12.62 16.72 2.46
N ARG A 263 -13.72 16.03 2.75
CA ARG A 263 -14.86 16.58 3.48
C ARG A 263 -15.10 15.79 4.75
N GLN A 264 -14.98 16.45 5.89
CA GLN A 264 -15.44 15.89 7.16
C GLN A 264 -16.94 16.18 7.30
N VAL A 265 -17.73 15.13 7.44
CA VAL A 265 -19.19 15.22 7.60
C VAL A 265 -19.52 14.96 9.06
N ASN A 266 -19.76 16.02 9.81
CA ASN A 266 -20.19 15.95 11.19
C ASN A 266 -21.71 15.91 11.31
N ARG A 267 -22.20 15.45 12.45
CA ARG A 267 -23.63 15.47 12.78
C ARG A 267 -24.27 16.86 12.59
N LYS A 268 -23.52 17.94 12.83
CA LYS A 268 -24.00 19.33 12.67
C LYS A 268 -24.13 19.75 11.21
N ASP A 269 -23.34 19.18 10.31
CA ASP A 269 -23.36 19.48 8.87
C ASP A 269 -24.56 18.84 8.17
N CYS A 270 -25.27 17.95 8.88
CA CYS A 270 -26.52 17.32 8.46
C CYS A 270 -27.78 18.04 8.99
N SER A 271 -27.66 19.20 9.63
CA SER A 271 -28.82 19.96 10.14
C SER A 271 -29.34 20.92 9.07
N PRO A 272 -30.66 20.96 8.80
CA PRO A 272 -31.26 21.90 7.84
C PRO A 272 -31.19 23.36 8.32
#